data_AF-A0A1H4EUS7-F1
#
_entry.id   AF-A0A1H4EUS7-F1
#
_cell.length_a   1.000
_cell.length_b   1.000
_cell.length_c   1.000
_cell.angle_alpha   90.00
_cell.angle_beta   90.00
_cell.angle_gamma   90.00
#
_symmetry.space_group_name_H-M   'P 1'
#
loop_
_entity.id
_entity.type
_entity.pdbx_description
1 polymer ?
#
loop_
_entity_poly.entity_id
_entity_poly.type
_entity_poly.pdbx_seq_one_letter_code
_entity_poly.pdbx_strand_id
1 'polypeptide(L)'
;MEALAFDPLAWLEQPTDAQGATPSACQQPTVSQPLSPSEELALATAVTRELIVRNANIAESYDDYVRLGFALANGLGSAGRDLYHQLCAHSTKYRQADCERKWQQCLRQTDGRTSIATFYHMARQAGVDISAITKQYRKNHFNY
;
A
#
# COMPACT_ATOMS: atom_id res chain seq x y z
N MET A 1 -30.32 25.29 -48.23
CA MET A 1 -29.14 24.43 -48.01
C MET A 1 -28.09 25.31 -47.37
N GLU A 2 -28.16 25.40 -46.05
CA GLU A 2 -27.38 26.36 -45.25
C GLU A 2 -25.97 25.83 -45.01
N ALA A 3 -24.99 26.70 -45.28
CA ALA A 3 -23.58 26.44 -45.10
C ALA A 3 -23.19 26.69 -43.64
N LEU A 4 -22.64 25.68 -42.98
CA LEU A 4 -22.00 25.78 -41.68
C LEU A 4 -20.61 26.41 -41.85
N ALA A 5 -20.51 27.71 -41.58
CA ALA A 5 -19.23 28.41 -41.45
C ALA A 5 -18.68 28.22 -40.03
N PHE A 6 -17.39 27.90 -39.95
CA PHE A 6 -16.64 27.53 -38.76
C PHE A 6 -16.47 28.73 -37.82
N ASP A 7 -17.07 28.65 -36.62
CA ASP A 7 -17.07 29.72 -35.62
C ASP A 7 -15.88 29.55 -34.65
N PRO A 8 -14.88 30.45 -34.67
CA PRO A 8 -13.62 30.26 -33.93
C PRO A 8 -13.75 30.45 -32.41
N LEU A 9 -14.90 30.93 -31.90
CA LEU A 9 -15.13 31.09 -30.46
C LEU A 9 -15.55 29.78 -29.77
N ALA A 10 -16.12 28.82 -30.53
CA ALA A 10 -16.46 27.49 -30.01
C ALA A 10 -15.21 26.66 -29.63
N TRP A 11 -14.03 27.07 -30.08
CA TRP A 11 -12.78 26.37 -29.83
C TRP A 11 -12.06 26.81 -28.55
N LEU A 12 -12.53 27.89 -27.90
CA LEU A 12 -12.00 28.32 -26.60
C LEU A 12 -12.64 27.55 -25.43
N GLU A 13 -13.71 26.79 -25.67
CA GLU A 13 -14.44 26.01 -24.65
C GLU A 13 -14.57 24.53 -25.04
N GLN A 14 -13.45 23.84 -25.22
CA GLN A 14 -13.43 22.38 -25.26
C GLN A 14 -12.50 21.87 -24.14
N PRO A 15 -13.04 21.34 -23.03
CA PRO A 15 -12.26 20.52 -22.13
C PRO A 15 -11.75 19.30 -22.91
N THR A 16 -10.43 19.15 -22.99
CA THR A 16 -9.78 17.99 -23.62
C THR A 16 -10.14 16.70 -22.89
N ASP A 17 -10.67 15.77 -23.68
CA ASP A 17 -10.75 14.32 -23.59
C ASP A 17 -10.06 13.62 -22.39
N ALA A 18 -10.82 12.77 -21.70
CA ALA A 18 -10.59 11.32 -21.63
C ALA A 18 -11.27 10.69 -20.39
N GLN A 19 -11.74 9.45 -20.57
CA GLN A 19 -12.19 8.49 -19.55
C GLN A 19 -13.71 8.44 -19.35
N GLY A 20 -14.35 7.67 -20.23
CA GLY A 20 -15.71 7.18 -20.04
C GLY A 20 -15.84 6.25 -18.82
N ALA A 21 -17.10 6.17 -18.38
CA ALA A 21 -17.65 5.35 -17.30
C ALA A 21 -17.39 5.84 -15.87
N THR A 22 -18.28 6.75 -15.48
CA THR A 22 -18.79 7.07 -14.13
C THR A 22 -19.23 5.83 -13.32
N PRO A 23 -19.80 5.97 -12.11
CA PRO A 23 -19.34 6.65 -10.90
C PRO A 23 -19.40 5.69 -9.70
N SER A 24 -18.43 5.72 -8.79
CA SER A 24 -18.61 5.15 -7.45
C SER A 24 -17.88 6.00 -6.43
N ALA A 25 -18.64 6.97 -5.93
CA ALA A 25 -18.47 7.50 -4.60
C ALA A 25 -18.28 6.37 -3.59
N CYS A 26 -17.39 6.59 -2.62
CA CYS A 26 -17.33 5.89 -1.33
C CYS A 26 -17.12 4.37 -1.48
N GLN A 27 -15.95 3.83 -1.22
CA GLN A 27 -15.53 3.58 0.14
C GLN A 27 -14.06 3.10 0.09
N GLN A 28 -13.14 3.86 0.67
CA GLN A 28 -12.30 3.18 1.65
C GLN A 28 -13.21 3.01 2.87
N PRO A 29 -13.48 1.78 3.34
CA PRO A 29 -14.25 1.60 4.54
C PRO A 29 -13.60 2.40 5.67
N THR A 30 -14.38 3.29 6.25
CA THR A 30 -14.18 3.88 7.56
C THR A 30 -13.58 2.86 8.54
N VAL A 31 -12.31 3.03 8.88
CA VAL A 31 -11.78 2.72 10.22
C VAL A 31 -11.38 4.09 10.77
N SER A 32 -12.28 4.83 11.43
CA SER A 32 -12.60 4.61 12.84
C SER A 32 -11.37 4.25 13.67
N GLN A 33 -10.28 5.00 13.53
CA GLN A 33 -9.34 5.29 14.61
C GLN A 33 -8.41 6.43 14.15
N PRO A 34 -8.18 7.49 14.93
CA PRO A 34 -7.02 8.34 14.75
C PRO A 34 -5.79 7.56 15.26
N LEU A 35 -5.40 6.48 14.58
CA LEU A 35 -4.10 5.87 14.80
C LEU A 35 -3.08 6.70 14.02
N SER A 36 -2.05 7.19 14.71
CA SER A 36 -1.06 8.03 14.07
C SER A 36 -0.28 7.21 13.03
N PRO A 37 0.19 7.79 11.92
CA PRO A 37 0.99 7.07 10.92
C PRO A 37 2.23 6.37 11.52
N SER A 38 2.73 6.88 12.66
CA SER A 38 3.78 6.25 13.45
C SER A 38 3.36 4.93 14.12
N GLU A 39 2.13 4.85 14.63
CA GLU A 39 1.60 3.63 15.26
C GLU A 39 1.35 2.53 14.23
N GLU A 40 0.87 2.91 13.04
CA GLU A 40 0.68 1.98 11.93
C GLU A 40 2.01 1.38 11.46
N LEU A 41 3.07 2.20 11.41
CA LEU A 41 4.43 1.73 11.15
C LEU A 41 4.90 0.75 12.23
N ALA A 42 4.68 1.06 13.51
CA ALA A 42 5.09 0.22 14.61
C ALA A 42 4.36 -1.15 14.60
N LEU A 43 3.06 -1.16 14.30
CA LEU A 43 2.28 -2.38 14.09
C LEU A 43 2.82 -3.19 12.91
N ALA A 44 3.03 -2.56 11.76
CA ALA A 44 3.57 -3.23 10.58
C ALA A 44 4.98 -3.79 10.84
N THR A 45 5.79 -3.09 11.62
CA THR A 45 7.11 -3.54 12.08
C THR A 45 7.00 -4.78 12.96
N ALA A 46 6.08 -4.77 13.93
CA ALA A 46 5.86 -5.91 14.82
C ALA A 46 5.41 -7.15 14.04
N VAL A 47 4.47 -6.99 13.10
CA VAL A 47 4.02 -8.05 12.19
C VAL A 47 5.17 -8.57 11.33
N THR A 48 5.98 -7.68 10.76
CA THR A 48 7.16 -8.02 9.94
C THR A 48 8.18 -8.84 10.73
N ARG A 49 8.50 -8.43 11.97
CA ARG A 49 9.40 -9.18 12.84
C ARG A 49 8.87 -10.57 13.14
N GLU A 50 7.59 -10.67 13.44
CA GLU A 50 6.95 -11.94 13.74
C GLU A 50 7.00 -12.92 12.55
N LEU A 51 6.80 -12.41 11.32
CA LEU A 51 6.99 -13.17 10.07
C LEU A 51 8.41 -13.73 9.96
N ILE A 52 9.42 -12.88 10.20
CA ILE A 52 10.83 -13.25 10.12
C ILE A 52 11.18 -14.30 11.18
N VAL A 53 10.73 -14.12 12.42
CA VAL A 53 10.96 -15.07 13.53
C VAL A 53 10.33 -16.43 13.23
N ARG A 54 9.14 -16.44 12.62
CA ARG A 54 8.46 -17.67 12.18
C ARG A 54 9.04 -18.26 10.90
N ASN A 55 9.97 -17.57 10.24
CA ASN A 55 10.50 -17.92 8.93
C ASN A 55 9.38 -18.16 7.91
N ALA A 56 8.29 -17.39 8.04
CA ALA A 56 7.09 -17.53 7.24
C ALA A 56 7.19 -16.61 6.02
N ASN A 57 7.39 -17.21 4.86
CA ASN A 57 7.52 -16.46 3.63
C ASN A 57 6.13 -16.03 3.11
N ILE A 58 5.79 -14.74 3.24
CA ILE A 58 4.58 -14.17 2.64
C ILE A 58 4.77 -13.75 1.18
N ALA A 59 6.01 -13.77 0.68
CA ALA A 59 6.40 -13.32 -0.65
C ALA A 59 7.02 -14.48 -1.44
N GLU A 60 6.32 -15.62 -1.49
CA GLU A 60 6.73 -16.77 -2.30
C GLU A 60 6.64 -16.46 -3.80
N SER A 61 5.61 -15.72 -4.21
CA SER A 61 5.43 -15.28 -5.59
C SER A 61 5.85 -13.83 -5.78
N TYR A 62 6.32 -13.51 -6.99
CA TYR A 62 6.63 -12.14 -7.38
C TYR A 62 5.41 -11.21 -7.30
N ASP A 63 4.20 -11.71 -7.57
CA ASP A 63 2.98 -10.92 -7.49
C ASP A 63 2.67 -10.49 -6.04
N ASP A 64 2.75 -11.42 -5.08
CA ASP A 64 2.61 -11.14 -3.65
C ASP A 64 3.66 -10.14 -3.16
N TYR A 65 4.89 -10.29 -3.62
CA TYR A 65 5.98 -9.37 -3.34
C TYR A 65 5.73 -7.94 -3.86
N VAL A 66 5.18 -7.81 -5.07
CA VAL A 66 4.82 -6.52 -5.65
C VAL A 66 3.65 -5.90 -4.88
N ARG A 67 2.60 -6.68 -4.59
CA ARG A 67 1.44 -6.24 -3.78
C ARG A 67 1.85 -5.78 -2.39
N LEU A 68 2.76 -6.51 -1.75
CA LEU A 68 3.35 -6.15 -0.46
C LEU A 68 4.03 -4.78 -0.51
N GLY A 69 4.84 -4.53 -1.54
CA GLY A 69 5.51 -3.25 -1.74
C GLY A 69 4.51 -2.09 -1.89
N PHE A 70 3.47 -2.27 -2.70
CA PHE A 70 2.40 -1.27 -2.85
C PHE A 70 1.60 -1.06 -1.55
N ALA A 71 1.28 -2.12 -0.82
CA ALA A 71 0.56 -2.05 0.45
C ALA A 71 1.30 -1.20 1.49
N LEU A 72 2.62 -1.41 1.63
CA LEU A 72 3.47 -0.65 2.53
C LEU A 72 3.66 0.79 2.05
N ALA A 73 3.90 1.00 0.75
CA ALA A 73 4.06 2.34 0.19
C ALA A 73 2.79 3.19 0.33
N ASN A 74 1.60 2.58 0.20
CA ASN A 74 0.32 3.27 0.32
C ASN A 74 -0.06 3.56 1.78
N GLY A 75 0.23 2.66 2.73
CA GLY A 75 -0.09 2.87 4.15
C GLY A 75 0.93 3.77 4.87
N LEU A 76 2.22 3.46 4.69
CA LEU A 76 3.31 4.04 5.48
C LEU A 76 4.12 5.10 4.72
N GLY A 77 3.92 5.22 3.41
CA GLY A 77 4.74 6.07 2.56
C GLY A 77 6.21 5.63 2.59
N SER A 78 7.12 6.60 2.64
CA SER A 78 8.58 6.37 2.67
C SER A 78 9.06 5.61 3.90
N ALA A 79 8.33 5.65 5.03
CA ALA A 79 8.72 4.98 6.27
C ALA A 79 8.65 3.45 6.16
N GLY A 80 7.80 2.91 5.28
CA GLY A 80 7.69 1.47 5.04
C GLY A 80 8.88 0.87 4.28
N ARG A 81 9.82 1.69 3.81
CA ARG A 81 10.99 1.26 3.03
C ARG A 81 11.83 0.25 3.80
N ASP A 82 12.10 0.57 5.06
CA ASP A 82 12.96 -0.26 5.91
C ASP A 82 12.34 -1.65 6.12
N LEU A 83 11.03 -1.70 6.37
CA LEU A 83 10.28 -2.95 6.48
C LEU A 83 10.33 -3.78 5.22
N TYR A 84 10.20 -3.13 4.06
CA TYR A 84 10.30 -3.80 2.77
C TYR A 84 11.70 -4.41 2.57
N HIS A 85 12.76 -3.68 2.93
CA HIS A 85 14.12 -4.20 2.87
C HIS A 85 14.34 -5.37 3.84
N GLN A 86 13.78 -5.33 5.06
CA GLN A 86 13.87 -6.44 6.02
C GLN A 86 13.17 -7.71 5.50
N LEU A 87 11.96 -7.58 4.95
CA LEU A 87 11.23 -8.70 4.34
C LEU A 87 11.95 -9.23 3.10
N CYS A 88 12.42 -8.32 2.24
CA CYS A 88 13.23 -8.64 1.08
C CYS A 88 14.48 -9.48 1.46
N ALA A 89 15.22 -9.04 2.49
CA ALA A 89 16.47 -9.66 2.92
C ALA A 89 16.30 -11.09 3.46
N HIS A 90 15.08 -11.45 3.85
CA HIS A 90 14.74 -12.80 4.29
C HIS A 90 14.68 -13.80 3.13
N SER A 91 14.47 -13.35 1.89
CA SER A 91 14.42 -14.20 0.70
C SER A 91 15.81 -14.45 0.12
N THR A 92 16.11 -15.69 -0.28
CA THR A 92 17.40 -16.07 -0.90
C THR A 92 17.64 -15.42 -2.27
N LYS A 93 16.61 -14.81 -2.87
CA LYS A 93 16.65 -14.10 -4.15
C LYS A 93 16.86 -12.59 -3.99
N TYR A 94 17.15 -12.12 -2.77
CA TYR A 94 17.27 -10.70 -2.47
C TYR A 94 18.38 -10.00 -3.26
N ARG A 95 18.02 -8.87 -3.87
CA ARG A 95 18.96 -7.87 -4.37
C ARG A 95 18.51 -6.50 -3.88
N GLN A 96 19.36 -5.85 -3.09
CA GLN A 96 19.10 -4.52 -2.54
C GLN A 96 18.76 -3.50 -3.62
N ALA A 97 19.48 -3.52 -4.75
CA ALA A 97 19.25 -2.62 -5.88
C ALA A 97 17.86 -2.82 -6.52
N ASP A 98 17.42 -4.06 -6.69
CA ASP A 98 16.10 -4.37 -7.25
C ASP A 98 14.97 -3.99 -6.29
N CYS A 99 15.12 -4.28 -4.98
CA CYS A 99 14.15 -3.85 -3.97
C CYS A 99 14.02 -2.33 -3.92
N GLU A 100 15.12 -1.58 -3.94
CA GLU A 100 15.07 -0.11 -3.93
C GLU A 100 14.41 0.46 -5.19
N ARG A 101 14.74 -0.09 -6.38
CA ARG A 101 14.09 0.31 -7.64
C ARG A 101 12.59 0.03 -7.60
N LYS A 102 12.19 -1.14 -7.09
CA LYS A 102 10.79 -1.51 -6.94
C LYS A 102 10.08 -0.57 -5.97
N TRP A 103 10.73 -0.25 -4.85
CA TRP A 103 10.20 0.68 -3.86
C TRP A 103 9.93 2.07 -4.47
N GLN A 104 10.90 2.62 -5.22
CA GLN A 104 10.71 3.89 -5.93
C GLN A 104 9.58 3.80 -6.96
N GLN A 105 9.44 2.67 -7.65
CA GLN A 105 8.32 2.44 -8.57
C GLN A 105 6.98 2.45 -7.83
N CYS A 106 6.88 1.79 -6.67
CA CYS A 106 5.67 1.77 -5.85
C CYS A 106 5.30 3.17 -5.36
N LEU A 107 6.27 3.98 -4.92
CA LEU A 107 6.02 5.38 -4.53
C LEU A 107 5.51 6.25 -5.68
N ARG A 108 5.94 5.96 -6.92
CA ARG A 108 5.51 6.70 -8.13
C ARG A 108 4.15 6.23 -8.67
N GLN A 109 3.82 4.95 -8.51
CA GLN A 109 2.60 4.30 -9.02
C GLN A 109 1.62 3.94 -7.90
N THR A 110 1.47 4.81 -6.89
CA THR A 110 0.41 4.62 -5.88
C THR A 110 -0.95 4.89 -6.53
N ASP A 111 -1.57 3.84 -7.07
CA ASP A 111 -2.91 3.91 -7.67
C ASP A 111 -4.05 3.79 -6.61
N GLY A 112 -3.71 3.74 -5.31
CA GLY A 112 -4.68 3.61 -4.21
C GLY A 112 -5.45 2.28 -4.16
N ARG A 113 -5.15 1.34 -5.08
CA ARG A 113 -5.81 0.03 -5.20
C ARG A 113 -5.36 -0.96 -4.13
N THR A 114 -4.17 -0.77 -3.57
CA THR A 114 -3.57 -1.68 -2.59
C THR A 114 -3.22 -0.90 -1.34
N SER A 115 -3.90 -1.21 -0.23
CA SER A 115 -3.71 -0.57 1.07
C SER A 115 -2.98 -1.49 2.04
N ILE A 116 -2.56 -0.96 3.18
CA ILE A 116 -1.91 -1.73 4.26
C ILE A 116 -2.73 -2.94 4.74
N ALA A 117 -4.05 -2.92 4.54
CA ALA A 117 -4.93 -4.07 4.76
C ALA A 117 -4.48 -5.33 4.01
N THR A 118 -3.95 -5.20 2.80
CA THR A 118 -3.43 -6.33 2.02
C THR A 118 -2.24 -6.98 2.73
N PHE A 119 -1.35 -6.18 3.31
CA PHE A 119 -0.23 -6.68 4.10
C PHE A 119 -0.71 -7.46 5.33
N TYR A 120 -1.66 -6.92 6.10
CA TYR A 120 -2.20 -7.61 7.27
C TYR A 120 -2.93 -8.91 6.89
N HIS A 121 -3.63 -8.91 5.75
CA HIS A 121 -4.28 -10.11 5.24
C HIS A 121 -3.25 -11.20 4.89
N MET A 122 -2.18 -10.86 4.18
CA MET A 122 -1.09 -11.79 3.85
C MET A 122 -0.41 -12.33 5.11
N ALA A 123 -0.12 -11.46 6.08
CA ALA A 123 0.46 -11.88 7.35
C ALA A 123 -0.46 -12.86 8.11
N ARG A 124 -1.77 -12.60 8.13
CA ARG A 124 -2.75 -13.53 8.71
C ARG A 124 -2.77 -14.88 7.98
N GLN A 125 -2.66 -14.89 6.65
CA GLN A 125 -2.57 -16.13 5.87
C GLN A 125 -1.31 -16.93 6.17
N ALA A 126 -0.21 -16.28 6.51
CA ALA A 126 1.02 -16.91 6.98
C ALA A 126 0.97 -17.39 8.44
N GLY A 127 -0.19 -17.30 9.11
CA GLY A 127 -0.36 -17.74 10.49
C GLY A 127 0.05 -16.70 11.52
N VAL A 128 0.06 -15.41 11.17
CA VAL A 128 0.31 -14.32 12.12
C VAL A 128 -0.99 -13.78 12.70
N ASP A 129 -1.13 -13.88 14.02
CA ASP A 129 -2.26 -13.31 14.77
C ASP A 129 -2.16 -11.78 14.91
N ILE A 130 -2.60 -11.06 13.88
CA ILE A 130 -2.65 -9.59 13.88
C ILE A 130 -3.45 -9.05 15.07
N SER A 131 -4.55 -9.70 15.45
CA SER A 131 -5.36 -9.32 16.61
C SER A 131 -4.56 -9.37 17.92
N ALA A 132 -3.69 -10.37 18.09
CA ALA A 132 -2.84 -10.49 19.27
C ALA A 132 -1.76 -9.40 19.28
N ILE A 133 -1.14 -9.12 18.13
CA ILE A 133 -0.13 -8.07 17.96
C ILE A 133 -0.74 -6.69 18.25
N THR A 134 -1.89 -6.36 17.67
CA THR A 134 -2.57 -5.08 17.92
C THR A 134 -2.97 -4.92 19.39
N LYS A 135 -3.44 -6.00 20.02
CA LYS A 135 -3.77 -6.00 21.46
C LYS A 135 -2.52 -5.81 22.32
N GLN A 136 -1.41 -6.46 21.96
CA GLN A 136 -0.12 -6.32 22.64
C GLN A 136 0.42 -4.89 22.50
N TYR A 137 0.39 -4.32 21.30
CA TYR A 137 0.83 -2.96 21.03
C TYR A 137 0.05 -1.94 21.85
N ARG A 138 -1.30 -2.01 21.83
CA ARG A 138 -2.16 -1.12 22.63
C ARG A 138 -1.90 -1.27 24.13
N LYS A 139 -1.72 -2.50 24.63
CA LYS A 139 -1.44 -2.74 26.04
C LYS A 139 -0.11 -2.13 26.48
N ASN A 140 0.91 -2.20 25.62
CA ASN A 140 2.22 -1.63 25.90
C ASN A 140 2.21 -0.09 25.85
N HIS A 141 1.35 0.51 25.01
CA HIS A 141 1.25 1.96 24.86
C HIS A 141 0.35 2.63 25.92
N PHE A 142 -0.58 1.89 26.55
CA PHE A 142 -1.49 2.41 27.59
C PHE A 142 -0.94 2.30 29.03
N ASN A 143 0.31 1.87 29.20
CA ASN A 143 0.96 1.69 30.51
C ASN A 143 1.91 2.85 30.86
N TYR A 144 1.57 4.08 30.44
CA TYR A 144 2.29 5.29 30.84
C TYR A 144 1.32 6.34 31.35
#